data_AF-A7RP98-F1
#
_entry.id   AF-A7RP98-F1
#
_cell.length_a   1.000
_cell.length_b   1.000
_cell.length_c   1.000
_cell.angle_alpha   90.00
_cell.angle_beta   90.00
_cell.angle_gamma   90.00
#
_symmetry.space_group_name_H-M   'P 1'
#
loop_
_entity.id
_entity.type
_entity.pdbx_description
1 polymer ?
#
loop_
_entity_poly.entity_id
_entity_poly.type
_entity_poly.pdbx_seq_one_letter_code
_entity_poly.pdbx_strand_id
1 'polypeptide(L)' 'MPTSCVPVKRCGTHAPGWIVGSHPSLRYSLVTRKVCYHWSGSCCRWSNNIKVRNCGGFYVYQLPKTPACMLRYC' A
#
# COMPACT_ATOMS: atom_id res chain seq x y z
N MET A 1 5.37 -4.27 -1.20
CA MET A 1 4.56 -3.13 -1.63
C MET A 1 5.43 -1.98 -2.11
N PRO A 2 5.13 -1.34 -3.25
CA PRO A 2 5.79 -0.11 -3.70
C PRO A 2 5.53 1.08 -2.77
N THR A 3 6.49 2.01 -2.72
CA THR A 3 6.42 3.28 -1.96
C THR A 3 6.23 4.50 -2.87
N SER A 4 5.90 4.26 -4.14
CA SER A 4 5.64 5.27 -5.15
C SER A 4 4.39 4.91 -5.96
N CYS A 5 3.78 5.90 -6.58
CA CYS A 5 2.56 5.73 -7.36
C CYS A 5 2.78 4.75 -8.51
N VAL A 6 2.08 3.61 -8.46
CA VAL A 6 2.13 2.58 -9.50
C VAL A 6 1.13 2.95 -10.61
N PRO A 7 1.50 2.90 -11.91
CA PRO A 7 0.57 3.13 -13.02
C PRO A 7 -0.64 2.19 -12.96
N VAL A 8 -1.81 2.66 -13.42
CA VAL A 8 -3.03 1.84 -13.51
C VAL A 8 -2.83 0.56 -14.32
N LYS A 9 -3.66 -0.46 -14.08
CA LYS A 9 -3.60 -1.78 -14.76
C LYS A 9 -2.26 -2.53 -14.53
N ARG A 10 -1.73 -2.46 -13.31
CA ARG A 10 -0.53 -3.19 -12.86
C ARG A 10 -0.86 -4.04 -11.64
N CYS A 11 0.05 -4.95 -11.28
CA CYS A 11 -0.10 -5.83 -10.10
C CYS A 11 -1.38 -6.68 -10.13
N GLY A 12 -1.86 -7.02 -11.34
CA GLY A 12 -3.07 -7.83 -11.53
C GLY A 12 -4.35 -7.16 -11.04
N THR A 13 -4.43 -5.82 -11.10
CA THR A 13 -5.63 -5.06 -10.76
C THR A 13 -5.79 -3.81 -11.63
N HIS A 14 -6.99 -3.25 -11.65
CA HIS A 14 -7.28 -1.97 -12.32
C HIS A 14 -6.66 -0.78 -11.55
N ALA A 15 -6.86 -0.73 -10.24
CA ALA A 15 -6.40 0.36 -9.37
C ALA A 15 -5.37 -0.16 -8.33
N PRO A 16 -4.06 -0.14 -8.66
CA PRO A 16 -3.03 -0.64 -7.77
C PRO A 16 -2.81 0.28 -6.56
N GLY A 17 -2.67 -0.34 -5.40
CA GLY A 17 -2.34 0.30 -4.13
C GLY A 17 -0.83 0.42 -3.94
N TRP A 18 -0.38 1.53 -3.35
CA TRP A 18 1.01 1.80 -2.98
C TRP A 18 1.07 2.49 -1.62
N ILE A 19 2.18 2.33 -0.90
CA ILE A 19 2.39 2.91 0.42
C ILE A 19 2.81 4.37 0.29
N VAL A 20 2.12 5.26 1.01
CA VAL A 20 2.55 6.64 1.17
C VAL A 20 3.68 6.72 2.19
N GLY A 21 4.83 7.22 1.75
CA GLY A 21 6.05 7.30 2.56
C GLY A 21 6.87 6.02 2.50
N SER A 22 7.74 5.82 3.49
CA SER A 22 8.69 4.71 3.53
C SER A 22 8.23 3.55 4.42
N HIS A 23 8.80 2.37 4.19
CA HIS A 23 8.69 1.27 5.13
C HIS A 23 9.37 1.62 6.48
N PRO A 24 8.93 1.04 7.60
CA PRO A 24 9.59 1.22 8.88
C PRO A 24 11.08 0.81 8.82
N SER A 25 11.98 1.69 9.25
CA SER A 25 13.43 1.44 9.27
C SER A 25 13.86 0.68 10.53
N LEU A 26 13.25 0.98 11.68
CA LEU A 26 13.60 0.34 12.95
C LEU A 26 13.11 -1.11 12.98
N ARG A 27 14.01 -2.03 13.32
CA ARG A 27 13.69 -3.45 13.46
C ARG A 27 12.63 -3.65 14.56
N TYR A 28 11.70 -4.56 14.31
CA TYR A 28 10.54 -4.88 15.15
C TYR A 28 9.53 -3.76 15.37
N SER A 29 9.74 -2.57 14.80
CA SER A 29 8.77 -1.49 14.87
C SER A 29 7.50 -1.83 14.08
N LEU A 30 6.35 -1.49 14.68
CA LEU A 30 5.03 -1.59 14.08
C LEU A 30 4.52 -0.18 13.82
N VAL A 31 4.25 0.16 12.57
CA VAL A 31 3.78 1.49 12.19
C VAL A 31 2.50 1.40 11.36
N THR A 32 1.66 2.41 11.48
CA THR A 32 0.50 2.58 10.59
C THR A 32 0.95 3.34 9.34
N ARG A 33 0.62 2.82 8.16
CA ARG A 33 0.89 3.47 6.88
C ARG A 33 -0.40 3.64 6.08
N LYS A 34 -0.51 4.76 5.38
CA LYS A 34 -1.57 5.00 4.41
C LYS A 34 -1.21 4.29 3.11
N VAL A 35 -2.14 3.53 2.55
CA VAL A 35 -2.07 3.02 1.18
C VAL A 35 -2.99 3.88 0.32
N CYS A 36 -2.46 4.38 -0.78
CA CYS A 36 -3.19 5.10 -1.81
C CYS A 36 -3.41 4.20 -3.03
N TYR A 37 -4.54 4.34 -3.70
CA TYR A 37 -4.83 3.59 -4.93
C TYR A 37 -4.91 4.52 -6.13
N HIS A 38 -4.15 4.19 -7.17
CA HIS A 38 -4.09 4.99 -8.39
C HIS A 38 -5.27 4.65 -9.32
N TRP A 39 -6.09 5.64 -9.64
CA TRP A 39 -7.13 5.52 -10.65
C TRP A 39 -7.51 6.87 -11.25
N SER A 40 -7.93 6.87 -12.51
CA SER A 40 -8.49 8.05 -13.20
C SER A 40 -7.61 9.30 -13.09
N GLY A 41 -6.29 9.15 -13.25
CA GLY A 41 -5.32 10.26 -13.19
C GLY A 41 -4.97 10.74 -11.77
N SER A 42 -5.62 10.23 -10.73
CA SER A 42 -5.25 10.51 -9.33
C SER A 42 -4.47 9.35 -8.73
N CYS A 43 -3.23 9.61 -8.32
CA CYS A 43 -2.40 8.65 -7.60
C CYS A 43 -2.97 8.23 -6.24
N CYS A 44 -3.97 8.94 -5.71
CA CYS A 44 -4.62 8.59 -4.45
C CYS A 44 -6.13 8.83 -4.53
N ARG A 45 -6.80 8.17 -5.48
CA ARG A 45 -8.27 8.26 -5.64
C ARG A 45 -9.01 7.67 -4.44
N TRP A 46 -8.50 6.56 -3.92
CA TRP A 46 -8.93 5.94 -2.68
C TRP A 46 -7.75 5.74 -1.75
N SER A 47 -8.04 5.54 -0.46
CA SER A 47 -7.02 5.17 0.49
C SER A 47 -7.57 4.47 1.72
N ASN A 48 -6.72 3.70 2.38
CA ASN A 48 -6.97 3.19 3.72
C ASN A 48 -5.65 3.05 4.48
N ASN A 49 -5.75 2.86 5.80
CA ASN A 49 -4.59 2.60 6.64
C ASN A 49 -4.32 1.09 6.74
N ILE A 50 -3.05 0.73 6.81
CA ILE A 50 -2.54 -0.62 7.06
C ILE A 50 -1.53 -0.57 8.20
N LYS A 51 -1.23 -1.70 8.83
CA LYS A 51 -0.09 -1.82 9.75
C LYS A 51 1.05 -2.56 9.09
N VAL A 52 2.27 -2.07 9.26
CA VAL A 52 3.49 -2.65 8.72
C VAL A 52 4.48 -2.88 9.84
N ARG A 53 5.02 -4.10 9.92
CA ARG A 53 6.08 -4.44 10.86
C ARG A 53 7.37 -4.76 10.12
N ASN A 54 8.49 -4.20 10.57
CA ASN A 54 9.82 -4.58 10.08
C ASN A 54 10.34 -5.78 10.89
N CYS A 55 10.59 -6.92 10.26
CA CYS A 55 11.12 -8.12 10.92
C CYS A 55 12.65 -8.29 10.74
N GLY A 56 13.34 -7.29 10.17
CA GLY A 56 14.77 -7.26 9.91
C GLY A 56 15.13 -7.53 8.45
N GLY A 57 14.72 -8.70 7.93
CA GLY A 57 14.96 -9.09 6.53
C GLY A 57 13.73 -9.03 5.62
N PHE A 58 12.54 -8.82 6.21
CA PHE A 58 11.28 -8.76 5.49
C PHE A 58 10.26 -7.91 6.26
N TYR A 59 9.17 -7.56 5.57
CA TYR A 59 8.07 -6.81 6.16
C TYR A 59 6.82 -7.68 6.26
N VAL A 60 6.11 -7.56 7.37
CA VAL A 60 4.79 -8.17 7.55
C VAL A 60 3.73 -7.09 7.51
N TYR A 61 2.68 -7.32 6.74
CA TYR A 61 1.60 -6.36 6.50
C TYR A 61 0.29 -6.91 7.04
N GLN A 62 -0.40 -6.11 7.85
CA GLN A 62 -1.80 -6.36 8.21
C GLN A 62 -2.67 -5.54 7.27
N LEU A 63 -3.29 -6.22 6.31
CA LEU A 63 -4.06 -5.62 5.22
C LEU A 63 -5.57 -5.77 5.49
N PRO A 64 -6.30 -4.67 5.76
CA PRO A 64 -7.75 -4.72 5.80
C PRO A 64 -8.33 -4.89 4.39
N LYS A 65 -9.63 -5.18 4.30
CA LYS A 65 -10.35 -5.19 3.03
C LYS A 65 -10.18 -3.85 2.31
N THR A 66 -10.00 -3.89 1.00
CA THR A 66 -9.88 -2.68 0.19
C THR A 66 -11.19 -1.88 0.19
N PRO A 67 -11.14 -0.54 0.06
CA PRO A 67 -12.34 0.31 0.07
C PRO A 67 -13.34 0.07 -1.08
N ALA A 68 -12.93 -0.59 -2.15
CA ALA A 68 -13.70 -0.83 -3.37
C ALA A 68 -13.20 -2.07 -4.11
N CYS A 69 -14.01 -2.59 -5.04
CA CYS A 69 -13.83 -3.89 -5.68
C CYS A 69 -12.60 -3.98 -6.61
N MET A 70 -12.26 -2.89 -7.30
CA MET A 70 -11.21 -2.85 -8.33
C MET A 70 -9.81 -2.51 -7.78
N LEU A 71 -9.66 -2.53 -6.45
CA LEU A 71 -8.45 -2.14 -5.74
C LEU A 71 -7.68 -3.38 -5.30
N ARG A 72 -6.35 -3.34 -5.38
CA ARG A 72 -5.49 -4.40 -4.81
C ARG A 72 -4.20 -3.80 -4.27
N TYR A 73 -3.72 -4.32 -3.15
CA TYR A 73 -2.38 -4.01 -2.65
C TYR A 73 -1.34 -4.58 -3.62
N CYS A 74 -0.51 -3.71 -4.17
CA CYS A 74 0.77 -4.07 -4.78
C CYS A 74 1.83 -3.96 -3.68
#